data_AF-A0A7S0XJW4-F1
#
_entry.id   AF-A0A7S0XJW4-F1
#
_cell.length_a   1.000
_cell.length_b   1.000
_cell.length_c   1.000
_cell.angle_alpha   90.00
_cell.angle_beta   90.00
_cell.angle_gamma   90.00
#
_symmetry.space_group_name_H-M   'P 1'
#
loop_
_entity.id
_entity.type
_entity.pdbx_description
1 polymer ?
#
loop_
_entity_poly.entity_id
_entity_poly.type
_entity_poly.pdbx_seq_one_letter_code
_entity_poly.pdbx_strand_id
1 'polypeptide(L)'
;LQEDLGRLLAWEDLQQFVGRLRRDGTAVFYSKKTARKAALGAAAEEEETKAVIEFQKSVEQAVLELEKAQKRSANDLGALVSSLSEASGRSTGEVAAYALVSVISFALSAPTHLDGAGVYPAIIPEADKELLAAITRRIEAYGSSLESVLKKNSQQVRAIQALEALALSANPFMNRTGGARVLGIAAQLLKMLYDVDILSEDALFSWANARRKELLANSDADARFFTKAKPFLTWLQEASDDEESDSE
;
A
#
# COMPACT_ATOMS: atom_id res chain seq x y z
N LEU A 1 -5.66 -27.94 26.60
CA LEU A 1 -4.39 -28.60 26.26
C LEU A 1 -3.60 -27.59 25.44
N GLN A 2 -2.56 -26.99 26.00
CA GLN A 2 -1.64 -26.14 25.25
C GLN A 2 -0.99 -27.03 24.20
N GLU A 3 -1.23 -26.75 22.92
CA GLU A 3 -0.52 -27.45 21.85
C GLU A 3 0.97 -27.19 22.01
N ASP A 4 1.74 -28.27 21.94
CA ASP A 4 3.18 -28.25 22.13
C ASP A 4 3.81 -27.49 20.95
N LEU A 5 4.31 -26.27 21.21
CA LEU A 5 4.90 -25.40 20.20
C LEU A 5 5.98 -26.12 19.38
N GLY A 6 6.68 -27.10 19.99
CA GLY A 6 7.67 -27.93 19.31
C GLY A 6 7.12 -28.75 18.14
N ARG A 7 5.81 -28.97 18.05
CA ARG A 7 5.15 -29.65 16.92
C ARG A 7 4.72 -28.71 15.80
N LEU A 8 4.66 -27.41 16.06
CA LEU A 8 4.23 -26.38 15.10
C LEU A 8 5.41 -25.71 14.39
N LEU A 9 6.62 -25.86 14.94
CA LEU A 9 7.84 -25.24 14.39
C LEU A 9 8.63 -26.22 13.53
N ALA A 10 9.10 -25.73 12.37
CA ALA A 10 10.13 -26.42 11.62
C ALA A 10 11.39 -26.57 12.48
N TRP A 11 12.16 -27.66 12.29
CA TRP A 11 13.32 -28.00 13.12
C TRP A 11 14.35 -26.85 13.23
N GLU A 12 14.57 -26.12 12.14
CA GLU A 12 15.48 -24.97 12.08
C GLU A 12 14.99 -23.78 12.90
N ASP A 13 13.68 -23.51 12.87
CA ASP A 13 13.02 -22.45 13.64
C ASP A 13 12.96 -22.83 15.14
N LEU A 14 12.77 -24.12 15.44
CA LEU A 14 12.84 -24.67 16.79
C LEU A 14 14.25 -24.51 17.39
N GLN A 15 15.31 -24.79 16.63
CA GLN A 15 16.69 -24.58 17.09
C GLN A 15 16.98 -23.10 17.37
N GLN A 16 16.50 -22.20 16.53
CA GLN A 16 16.62 -20.76 16.76
C GLN A 16 15.82 -20.29 17.97
N PHE A 17 14.64 -20.85 18.20
CA PHE A 17 13.79 -20.57 19.36
C PHE A 17 14.47 -21.02 20.66
N VAL A 18 14.95 -22.26 20.72
CA VAL A 18 15.67 -22.82 21.87
C VAL A 18 16.95 -22.04 22.16
N GLY A 19 17.69 -21.63 21.12
CA GLY A 19 18.89 -20.81 21.27
C GLY A 19 18.64 -19.40 21.84
N ARG A 20 17.39 -18.90 21.78
CA ARG A 20 16.98 -17.59 22.32
C ARG A 20 16.22 -17.69 23.64
N LEU A 21 15.99 -18.92 24.12
CA LEU A 21 15.31 -19.18 25.38
C LEU A 21 16.25 -18.83 26.54
N ARG A 22 15.82 -17.91 27.39
CA ARG A 22 16.49 -17.60 28.66
C ARG A 22 16.22 -18.68 29.69
N ARG A 23 17.01 -18.68 30.77
CA ARG A 23 16.87 -19.62 31.90
C ARG A 23 15.51 -19.55 32.59
N ASP A 24 14.79 -18.43 32.47
CA ASP A 24 13.44 -18.22 33.01
C ASP A 24 12.33 -18.69 32.05
N GLY A 25 12.69 -19.32 30.92
CA GLY A 25 11.73 -19.79 29.91
C GLY A 25 11.23 -18.70 28.97
N THR A 26 11.74 -17.47 29.05
CA THR A 26 11.35 -16.38 28.15
C THR A 26 12.24 -16.35 26.90
N ALA A 27 11.64 -16.15 25.73
CA ALA A 27 12.37 -15.90 24.48
C ALA A 27 12.26 -14.41 24.12
N VAL A 28 13.40 -13.77 23.84
CA VAL A 28 13.42 -12.37 23.39
C VAL A 28 13.67 -12.30 21.90
N PHE A 29 12.72 -11.69 21.19
CA PHE A 29 12.82 -11.41 19.77
C PHE A 29 13.10 -9.91 19.58
N TYR A 30 14.09 -9.61 18.75
CA TYR A 30 14.47 -8.22 18.43
C TYR A 30 13.49 -7.54 17.46
N SER A 31 12.58 -8.30 16.84
CA SER A 31 11.50 -7.75 16.03
C SER A 31 10.26 -8.66 16.03
N LYS A 32 9.09 -8.08 15.75
CA LYS A 32 7.84 -8.84 15.54
C LYS A 32 7.95 -9.83 14.38
N LYS A 33 8.72 -9.49 13.33
CA LYS A 33 8.96 -10.36 12.19
C LYS A 33 9.72 -11.62 12.60
N THR A 34 10.77 -11.46 13.41
CA THR A 34 11.54 -12.59 13.93
C THR A 34 10.69 -13.48 14.83
N ALA A 35 9.83 -12.87 15.67
CA ALA A 35 8.88 -13.61 16.50
C ALA A 35 7.88 -14.39 15.66
N ARG A 36 7.31 -13.77 14.62
CA ARG A 36 6.34 -14.39 13.70
C ARG A 36 6.96 -15.55 12.92
N LYS A 37 8.12 -15.34 12.29
CA LYS A 37 8.86 -16.38 11.58
C LYS A 37 9.17 -17.57 12.50
N ALA A 38 9.63 -17.29 13.72
CA ALA A 38 9.92 -18.33 14.71
C ALA A 38 8.67 -18.99 15.30
N ALA A 39 7.46 -18.46 15.07
CA ALA A 39 6.20 -19.01 15.57
C ALA A 39 5.40 -19.77 14.50
N LEU A 40 5.45 -19.30 13.24
CA LEU A 40 4.67 -19.82 12.12
C LEU A 40 5.51 -20.61 11.11
N GLY A 41 6.83 -20.49 11.19
CA GLY A 41 7.77 -21.04 10.21
C GLY A 41 7.86 -20.21 8.93
N ALA A 42 8.98 -20.35 8.22
CA ALA A 42 9.22 -19.61 6.97
C ALA A 42 8.19 -19.92 5.87
N ALA A 43 7.73 -21.18 5.79
CA ALA A 43 6.78 -21.63 4.76
C ALA A 43 5.42 -20.93 4.87
N ALA A 44 4.93 -20.67 6.09
CA ALA A 44 3.66 -19.98 6.30
C ALA A 44 3.74 -18.50 5.88
N GLU A 45 4.86 -17.81 6.18
CA GLU A 45 5.06 -16.42 5.73
C GLU A 45 5.14 -16.32 4.20
N GLU A 46 5.75 -17.30 3.54
CA GLU A 46 5.83 -17.38 2.08
C GLU A 46 4.46 -17.63 1.44
N GLU A 47 3.64 -18.52 2.03
CA GLU A 47 2.28 -18.79 1.56
C GLU A 47 1.37 -17.57 1.70
N GLU A 48 1.41 -16.88 2.84
CA GLU A 48 0.67 -15.63 3.05
C GLU A 48 1.10 -14.55 2.05
N THR A 49 2.40 -14.42 1.82
CA THR A 49 2.95 -13.46 0.84
C THR A 49 2.44 -13.79 -0.56
N LYS A 50 2.48 -15.08 -0.94
CA LYS A 50 1.97 -15.54 -2.23
C LYS A 50 0.47 -15.26 -2.39
N ALA A 51 -0.33 -15.53 -1.36
CA ALA A 51 -1.76 -15.24 -1.37
C ALA A 51 -2.05 -13.74 -1.54
N VAL A 52 -1.28 -12.87 -0.89
CA VAL A 52 -1.41 -11.41 -1.07
C VAL A 52 -1.02 -10.99 -2.50
N ILE A 53 0.03 -11.58 -3.07
CA ILE A 53 0.45 -11.32 -4.46
C ILE A 53 -0.65 -11.76 -5.45
N GLU A 54 -1.21 -12.96 -5.28
CA GLU A 54 -2.28 -13.48 -6.15
C GLU A 54 -3.56 -12.64 -6.07
N PHE A 55 -3.93 -12.23 -4.85
CA PHE A 55 -5.04 -11.31 -4.64
C PHE A 55 -4.78 -9.95 -5.31
N GLN A 56 -3.59 -9.40 -5.12
CA GLN A 56 -3.19 -8.13 -5.73
C GLN A 56 -3.27 -8.18 -7.27
N LYS A 57 -2.77 -9.26 -7.90
CA LYS A 57 -2.90 -9.50 -9.35
C LYS A 57 -4.36 -9.59 -9.81
N SER A 58 -5.21 -10.22 -9.00
CA SER A 58 -6.65 -10.31 -9.29
C SER A 58 -7.33 -8.94 -9.32
N VAL A 59 -6.98 -8.04 -8.38
CA VAL A 59 -7.49 -6.66 -8.38
C VAL A 59 -7.03 -5.92 -9.62
N GLU A 60 -5.75 -6.02 -9.98
CA GLU A 60 -5.21 -5.34 -11.17
C GLU A 60 -5.83 -5.80 -12.47
N GLN A 61 -6.01 -7.12 -12.63
CA GLN A 61 -6.69 -7.65 -13.80
C GLN A 61 -8.11 -7.09 -13.89
N ALA A 62 -8.85 -7.09 -12.79
CA ALA A 62 -10.22 -6.57 -12.77
C ALA A 62 -10.29 -5.06 -13.08
N VAL A 63 -9.36 -4.26 -12.56
CA VAL A 63 -9.28 -2.81 -12.84
C VAL A 63 -8.86 -2.56 -14.28
N LEU A 64 -7.97 -3.37 -14.85
CA LEU A 64 -7.61 -3.31 -16.27
C LEU A 64 -8.81 -3.62 -17.17
N GLU A 65 -9.63 -4.61 -16.84
CA GLU A 65 -10.85 -4.90 -17.59
C GLU A 65 -11.86 -3.75 -17.52
N LEU A 66 -12.01 -3.10 -16.36
CA LEU A 66 -12.83 -1.88 -16.26
C LEU A 66 -12.29 -0.76 -17.17
N GLU A 67 -10.98 -0.54 -17.15
CA GLU A 67 -10.34 0.49 -17.98
C GLU A 67 -10.47 0.17 -19.47
N LYS A 68 -10.25 -1.08 -19.91
CA LYS A 68 -10.48 -1.50 -21.30
C LYS A 68 -11.94 -1.31 -21.72
N ALA A 69 -12.88 -1.55 -20.82
CA ALA A 69 -14.30 -1.31 -21.04
C ALA A 69 -14.72 0.17 -20.88
N GLN A 70 -13.81 1.07 -20.52
CA GLN A 70 -14.07 2.48 -20.17
C GLN A 70 -15.16 2.64 -19.08
N LYS A 71 -15.26 1.67 -18.17
CA LYS A 71 -16.20 1.63 -17.05
C LYS A 71 -15.56 2.24 -15.80
N ARG A 72 -15.56 3.57 -15.76
CA ARG A 72 -14.92 4.35 -14.68
C ARG A 72 -15.88 4.92 -13.65
N SER A 73 -17.17 4.57 -13.70
CA SER A 73 -18.16 5.18 -12.81
C SER A 73 -18.05 4.65 -11.37
N ALA A 74 -18.59 5.39 -10.40
CA ALA A 74 -18.60 4.99 -9.00
C ALA A 74 -19.31 3.65 -8.80
N ASN A 75 -20.36 3.38 -9.60
CA ASN A 75 -21.08 2.12 -9.59
C ASN A 75 -20.21 0.96 -10.10
N ASP A 76 -19.45 1.17 -11.18
CA ASP A 76 -18.58 0.13 -11.75
C ASP A 76 -17.46 -0.24 -10.78
N LEU A 77 -16.78 0.76 -10.21
CA LEU A 77 -15.69 0.54 -9.27
C LEU A 77 -16.21 -0.03 -7.94
N GLY A 78 -17.35 0.48 -7.44
CA GLY A 78 -17.99 -0.03 -6.24
C GLY A 78 -18.43 -1.50 -6.37
N ALA A 79 -18.98 -1.88 -7.53
CA ALA A 79 -19.36 -3.27 -7.82
C ALA A 79 -18.14 -4.20 -7.85
N LEU A 80 -17.03 -3.77 -8.49
CA LEU A 80 -15.76 -4.50 -8.49
C LEU A 80 -15.24 -4.69 -7.07
N VAL A 81 -15.24 -3.62 -6.26
CA VAL A 81 -14.74 -3.63 -4.87
C VAL A 81 -15.53 -4.62 -4.02
N SER A 82 -16.86 -4.60 -4.10
CA SER A 82 -17.72 -5.53 -3.37
C SER A 82 -17.51 -6.97 -3.82
N SER A 83 -17.49 -7.23 -5.12
CA SER A 83 -17.33 -8.58 -5.68
C SER A 83 -15.99 -9.22 -5.29
N LEU A 84 -14.89 -8.48 -5.41
CA LEU A 84 -13.57 -9.01 -5.04
C LEU A 84 -13.41 -9.13 -3.53
N SER A 85 -14.04 -8.26 -2.74
CA SER A 85 -14.06 -8.36 -1.28
C SER A 85 -14.74 -9.67 -0.85
N GLU A 86 -15.90 -9.98 -1.41
CA GLU A 86 -16.63 -11.23 -1.16
C GLU A 86 -15.83 -12.46 -1.62
N ALA A 87 -15.28 -12.43 -2.84
CA ALA A 87 -14.56 -13.58 -3.40
C ALA A 87 -13.25 -13.91 -2.66
N SER A 88 -12.55 -12.89 -2.15
CA SER A 88 -11.25 -13.06 -1.49
C SER A 88 -11.33 -13.15 0.03
N GLY A 89 -12.48 -12.81 0.63
CA GLY A 89 -12.62 -12.62 2.08
C GLY A 89 -11.85 -11.41 2.63
N ARG A 90 -11.25 -10.58 1.76
CA ARG A 90 -10.56 -9.34 2.14
C ARG A 90 -11.56 -8.21 2.29
N SER A 91 -11.21 -7.22 3.09
CA SER A 91 -12.09 -6.05 3.28
C SER A 91 -12.16 -5.16 2.03
N THR A 92 -13.30 -4.51 1.81
CA THR A 92 -13.50 -3.54 0.72
C THR A 92 -12.44 -2.45 0.67
N GLY A 93 -11.96 -1.99 1.83
CA GLY A 93 -10.88 -1.01 1.91
C GLY A 93 -9.54 -1.48 1.37
N GLU A 94 -9.26 -2.78 1.45
CA GLU A 94 -8.03 -3.37 0.88
C GLU A 94 -8.13 -3.49 -0.63
N VAL A 95 -9.28 -3.93 -1.15
CA VAL A 95 -9.55 -3.95 -2.58
C VAL A 95 -9.46 -2.53 -3.16
N ALA A 96 -10.10 -1.54 -2.52
CA ALA A 96 -10.08 -0.14 -2.96
C ALA A 96 -8.66 0.46 -2.96
N ALA A 97 -7.85 0.16 -1.95
CA ALA A 97 -6.45 0.59 -1.91
C ALA A 97 -5.63 0.02 -3.09
N TYR A 98 -5.78 -1.27 -3.40
CA TYR A 98 -5.14 -1.86 -4.58
C TYR A 98 -5.72 -1.36 -5.89
N ALA A 99 -7.02 -1.02 -5.94
CA ALA A 99 -7.61 -0.41 -7.11
C ALA A 99 -7.02 0.98 -7.41
N LEU A 100 -6.83 1.83 -6.38
CA LEU A 100 -6.14 3.11 -6.53
C LEU A 100 -4.73 2.91 -7.12
N VAL A 101 -3.95 2.02 -6.53
CA VAL A 101 -2.59 1.72 -7.00
C VAL A 101 -2.59 1.17 -8.44
N SER A 102 -3.59 0.37 -8.80
CA SER A 102 -3.78 -0.13 -10.17
C SER A 102 -4.03 1.03 -11.16
N VAL A 103 -4.88 1.99 -10.80
CA VAL A 103 -5.14 3.19 -11.63
C VAL A 103 -3.87 4.04 -11.78
N ILE A 104 -3.10 4.24 -10.71
CA ILE A 104 -1.80 4.94 -10.76
C ILE A 104 -0.84 4.20 -11.72
N SER A 105 -0.85 2.87 -11.70
CA SER A 105 0.04 2.06 -12.51
C SER A 105 -0.19 2.19 -14.03
N PHE A 106 -1.35 2.69 -14.48
CA PHE A 106 -1.62 2.99 -15.90
C PHE A 106 -0.76 4.12 -16.48
N ALA A 107 0.00 4.84 -15.65
CA ALA A 107 1.05 5.77 -16.09
C ALA A 107 2.46 5.13 -16.13
N LEU A 108 2.58 3.88 -15.71
CA LEU A 108 3.82 3.10 -15.65
C LEU A 108 3.83 2.00 -16.73
N SER A 109 4.91 1.22 -16.81
CA SER A 109 4.93 0.06 -17.70
C SER A 109 3.98 -1.03 -17.20
N ALA A 110 3.38 -1.76 -18.14
CA ALA A 110 2.52 -2.89 -17.82
C ALA A 110 3.25 -3.92 -16.95
N PRO A 111 2.63 -4.36 -15.83
CA PRO A 111 3.11 -5.51 -15.09
C PRO A 111 3.17 -6.77 -15.97
N THR A 112 4.17 -7.62 -15.76
CA THR A 112 4.44 -8.79 -16.61
C THR A 112 3.30 -9.83 -16.67
N HIS A 113 2.36 -9.79 -15.73
CA HIS A 113 1.23 -10.71 -15.66
C HIS A 113 -0.04 -10.16 -16.32
N LEU A 114 -0.02 -8.92 -16.84
CA LEU A 114 -1.17 -8.27 -17.47
C LEU A 114 -0.93 -8.07 -18.96
N ASP A 115 -1.98 -8.25 -19.76
CA ASP A 115 -2.02 -7.76 -21.13
C ASP A 115 -2.40 -6.27 -21.15
N GLY A 116 -1.39 -5.41 -20.99
CA GLY A 116 -1.56 -3.97 -20.88
C GLY A 116 -1.83 -3.21 -22.19
N ALA A 117 -2.03 -3.91 -23.32
CA ALA A 117 -2.21 -3.29 -24.63
C ALA A 117 -3.36 -2.26 -24.63
N GLY A 118 -3.08 -1.07 -25.18
CA GLY A 118 -4.05 0.02 -25.28
C GLY A 118 -4.29 0.82 -23.99
N VAL A 119 -3.76 0.36 -22.85
CA VAL A 119 -3.95 1.04 -21.56
C VAL A 119 -2.62 1.58 -21.02
N TYR A 120 -1.60 0.73 -20.93
CA TYR A 120 -0.30 1.10 -20.38
C TYR A 120 0.61 1.72 -21.45
N PRO A 121 1.38 2.76 -21.11
CA PRO A 121 2.37 3.31 -22.03
C PRO A 121 3.50 2.32 -22.31
N ALA A 122 4.02 2.35 -23.54
CA ALA A 122 5.21 1.59 -23.92
C ALA A 122 6.48 2.11 -23.22
N ILE A 123 6.54 3.43 -22.98
CA ILE A 123 7.66 4.13 -22.35
C ILE A 123 7.11 5.00 -21.23
N ILE A 124 7.65 4.85 -20.02
CA ILE A 124 7.32 5.70 -18.88
C ILE A 124 7.93 7.09 -19.11
N PRO A 125 7.21 8.19 -18.83
CA PRO A 125 7.80 9.52 -18.90
C PRO A 125 9.11 9.62 -18.11
N GLU A 126 10.15 10.20 -18.73
CA GLU A 126 11.47 10.32 -18.11
C GLU A 126 11.46 11.38 -17.02
N ALA A 127 10.76 12.50 -17.24
CA ALA A 127 10.67 13.59 -16.27
C ALA A 127 9.59 13.31 -15.21
N ASP A 128 9.94 13.54 -13.94
CA ASP A 128 9.02 13.36 -12.80
C ASP A 128 7.76 14.23 -12.92
N LYS A 129 7.87 15.43 -13.48
CA LYS A 129 6.73 16.33 -13.75
C LYS A 129 5.75 15.72 -14.77
N GLU A 130 6.27 15.11 -15.82
CA GLU A 130 5.45 14.46 -16.86
C GLU A 130 4.81 13.18 -16.35
N LEU A 131 5.54 12.41 -15.54
CA LEU A 131 5.00 11.24 -14.86
C LEU A 131 3.86 11.63 -13.92
N LEU A 132 4.04 12.66 -13.10
CA LEU A 132 2.99 13.14 -12.21
C LEU A 132 1.76 13.58 -13.01
N ALA A 133 1.94 14.35 -14.09
CA ALA A 133 0.83 14.76 -14.95
C ALA A 133 0.09 13.57 -15.59
N ALA A 134 0.81 12.53 -16.00
CA ALA A 134 0.22 11.30 -16.51
C ALA A 134 -0.60 10.57 -15.43
N ILE A 135 -0.09 10.49 -14.19
CA ILE A 135 -0.82 9.91 -13.04
C ILE A 135 -2.06 10.74 -12.72
N THR A 136 -1.94 12.07 -12.63
CA THR A 136 -3.06 12.98 -12.35
C THR A 136 -4.20 12.77 -13.33
N ARG A 137 -3.90 12.70 -14.64
CA ARG A 137 -4.92 12.45 -15.66
C ARG A 137 -5.67 11.12 -15.46
N ARG A 138 -4.97 10.07 -15.00
CA ARG A 138 -5.60 8.77 -14.70
C ARG A 138 -6.48 8.86 -13.45
N ILE A 139 -6.01 9.54 -12.41
CA ILE A 139 -6.74 9.72 -11.17
C ILE A 139 -8.00 10.58 -11.38
N GLU A 140 -7.89 11.71 -12.08
CA GLU A 140 -9.04 12.57 -12.39
C GLU A 140 -10.13 11.83 -13.17
N ALA A 141 -9.73 10.94 -14.09
CA ALA A 141 -10.68 10.10 -14.84
C ALA A 141 -11.46 9.11 -13.95
N TYR A 142 -10.98 8.85 -12.72
CA TYR A 142 -11.58 7.97 -11.72
C TYR A 142 -12.01 8.71 -10.44
N GLY A 143 -11.85 10.05 -10.36
CA GLY A 143 -11.85 10.80 -9.09
C GLY A 143 -13.04 10.50 -8.18
N SER A 144 -14.26 10.77 -8.66
CA SER A 144 -15.50 10.51 -7.89
C SER A 144 -15.70 9.04 -7.55
N SER A 145 -15.19 8.13 -8.38
CA SER A 145 -15.28 6.69 -8.15
C SER A 145 -14.34 6.26 -7.04
N LEU A 146 -13.09 6.74 -7.04
CA LEU A 146 -12.10 6.45 -6.01
C LEU A 146 -12.50 7.05 -4.67
N GLU A 147 -12.96 8.31 -4.66
CA GLU A 147 -13.55 8.96 -3.48
C GLU A 147 -14.69 8.11 -2.91
N SER A 148 -15.57 7.58 -3.77
CA SER A 148 -16.73 6.79 -3.32
C SER A 148 -16.37 5.48 -2.61
N VAL A 149 -15.21 4.88 -2.91
CA VAL A 149 -14.76 3.62 -2.31
C VAL A 149 -13.72 3.81 -1.20
N LEU A 150 -13.09 4.98 -1.13
CA LEU A 150 -12.09 5.38 -0.11
C LEU A 150 -12.66 6.44 0.86
N LYS A 151 -13.88 6.23 1.36
CA LYS A 151 -14.57 7.21 2.22
C LYS A 151 -14.05 7.26 3.65
N LYS A 152 -13.63 6.12 4.20
CA LYS A 152 -13.23 6.04 5.62
C LYS A 152 -11.75 6.35 5.74
N ASN A 153 -11.38 7.05 6.82
CA ASN A 153 -9.98 7.29 7.18
C ASN A 153 -9.12 6.01 7.08
N SER A 154 -9.60 4.89 7.64
CA SER A 154 -8.85 3.62 7.61
C SER A 154 -8.62 3.05 6.20
N GLN A 155 -9.52 3.34 5.24
CA GLN A 155 -9.36 2.94 3.85
C GLN A 155 -8.32 3.83 3.15
N GLN A 156 -8.37 5.14 3.42
CA GLN A 156 -7.40 6.12 2.89
C GLN A 156 -5.98 5.86 3.44
N VAL A 157 -5.84 5.59 4.74
CA VAL A 157 -4.56 5.16 5.35
C VAL A 157 -4.02 3.90 4.66
N ARG A 158 -4.88 2.93 4.37
CA ARG A 158 -4.47 1.72 3.65
C ARG A 158 -4.08 1.99 2.20
N ALA A 159 -4.76 2.92 1.52
CA ALA A 159 -4.39 3.38 0.19
C ALA A 159 -2.98 4.01 0.19
N ILE A 160 -2.65 4.84 1.20
CA ILE A 160 -1.31 5.39 1.36
C ILE A 160 -0.27 4.28 1.59
N GLN A 161 -0.59 3.27 2.41
CA GLN A 161 0.31 2.12 2.63
C GLN A 161 0.53 1.29 1.36
N ALA A 162 -0.50 1.07 0.55
CA ALA A 162 -0.36 0.39 -0.73
C ALA A 162 0.50 1.19 -1.72
N LEU A 163 0.36 2.51 -1.73
CA LEU A 163 1.18 3.41 -2.51
C LEU A 163 2.65 3.40 -2.06
N GLU A 164 2.89 3.44 -0.74
CA GLU A 164 4.22 3.28 -0.15
C GLU A 164 4.86 1.96 -0.58
N ALA A 165 4.11 0.84 -0.52
CA ALA A 165 4.60 -0.46 -0.96
C ALA A 165 4.98 -0.48 -2.45
N LEU A 166 4.16 0.14 -3.33
CA LEU A 166 4.49 0.31 -4.75
C LEU A 166 5.79 1.11 -4.92
N ALA A 167 5.88 2.26 -4.27
CA ALA A 167 7.02 3.17 -4.39
C ALA A 167 8.33 2.56 -3.88
N LEU A 168 8.26 1.71 -2.86
CA LEU A 168 9.42 1.01 -2.30
C LEU A 168 9.71 -0.32 -3.01
N SER A 169 8.90 -0.72 -3.99
CA SER A 169 8.96 -2.05 -4.63
C SER A 169 8.92 -3.18 -3.60
N ALA A 170 8.15 -3.00 -2.53
CA ALA A 170 7.94 -3.98 -1.47
C ALA A 170 6.78 -4.92 -1.83
N ASN A 171 6.65 -6.06 -1.14
CA ASN A 171 5.50 -6.94 -1.31
C ASN A 171 4.18 -6.19 -1.15
N PRO A 172 3.16 -6.45 -2.00
CA PRO A 172 3.13 -7.42 -3.12
C PRO A 172 3.70 -6.92 -4.47
N PHE A 173 4.26 -5.72 -4.51
CA PHE A 173 4.74 -5.02 -5.70
C PHE A 173 6.23 -5.22 -6.00
N MET A 174 6.84 -6.29 -5.51
CA MET A 174 8.25 -6.58 -5.83
C MET A 174 8.43 -6.76 -7.34
N ASN A 175 9.57 -6.29 -7.86
CA ASN A 175 9.97 -6.39 -9.27
C ASN A 175 9.01 -5.69 -10.27
N ARG A 176 8.22 -4.72 -9.80
CA ARG A 176 7.36 -3.89 -10.65
C ARG A 176 8.18 -2.83 -11.38
N THR A 177 8.14 -2.85 -12.72
CA THR A 177 8.76 -1.81 -13.54
C THR A 177 8.09 -0.46 -13.30
N GLY A 178 8.87 0.55 -12.92
CA GLY A 178 8.40 1.93 -12.76
C GLY A 178 7.88 2.29 -11.36
N GLY A 179 7.59 1.33 -10.48
CA GLY A 179 7.11 1.62 -9.11
C GLY A 179 8.05 2.53 -8.33
N ALA A 180 9.36 2.30 -8.43
CA ALA A 180 10.38 3.15 -7.80
C ALA A 180 10.38 4.62 -8.27
N ARG A 181 9.82 4.93 -9.46
CA ARG A 181 9.69 6.32 -9.93
C ARG A 181 8.69 7.11 -9.09
N VAL A 182 7.67 6.45 -8.55
CA VAL A 182 6.68 7.04 -7.65
C VAL A 182 7.34 7.61 -6.39
N LEU A 183 8.44 6.99 -5.92
CA LEU A 183 9.19 7.47 -4.77
C LEU A 183 9.78 8.88 -4.98
N GLY A 184 10.17 9.21 -6.22
CA GLY A 184 10.73 10.53 -6.58
C GLY A 184 9.71 11.66 -6.42
N ILE A 185 8.44 11.34 -6.64
CA ILE A 185 7.30 12.28 -6.64
C ILE A 185 6.35 12.09 -5.46
N ALA A 186 6.77 11.42 -4.38
CA ALA A 186 5.87 11.00 -3.30
C ALA A 186 5.11 12.18 -2.65
N ALA A 187 5.79 13.30 -2.36
CA ALA A 187 5.16 14.49 -1.80
C ALA A 187 4.10 15.08 -2.74
N GLN A 188 4.45 15.26 -4.01
CA GLN A 188 3.55 15.84 -5.00
C GLN A 188 2.36 14.92 -5.30
N LEU A 189 2.58 13.61 -5.28
CA LEU A 189 1.52 12.63 -5.48
C LEU A 189 0.53 12.62 -4.32
N LEU A 190 1.00 12.63 -3.07
CA LEU A 190 0.12 12.73 -1.90
C LEU A 190 -0.65 14.05 -1.88
N LYS A 191 0.02 15.16 -2.23
CA LYS A 191 -0.65 16.46 -2.40
C LYS A 191 -1.75 16.38 -3.46
N MET A 192 -1.45 15.81 -4.63
CA MET A 192 -2.45 15.70 -5.70
C MET A 192 -3.65 14.86 -5.25
N LEU A 193 -3.43 13.73 -4.58
CA LEU A 193 -4.52 12.89 -4.05
C LEU A 193 -5.35 13.60 -2.96
N TYR A 194 -4.75 14.52 -2.21
CA TYR A 194 -5.45 15.41 -1.29
C TYR A 194 -6.26 16.47 -2.05
N ASP A 195 -5.65 17.15 -3.02
CA ASP A 195 -6.29 18.20 -3.83
C ASP A 195 -7.51 17.70 -4.63
N VAL A 196 -7.58 16.40 -4.95
CA VAL A 196 -8.71 15.76 -5.66
C VAL A 196 -9.67 15.00 -4.72
N ASP A 197 -9.62 15.26 -3.42
CA ASP A 197 -10.53 14.72 -2.39
C ASP A 197 -10.48 13.18 -2.21
N ILE A 198 -9.41 12.52 -2.66
CA ILE A 198 -9.23 11.06 -2.44
C ILE A 198 -8.65 10.78 -1.05
N LEU A 199 -7.78 11.65 -0.55
CA LEU A 199 -7.16 11.56 0.77
C LEU A 199 -7.52 12.77 1.61
N SER A 200 -8.02 12.52 2.82
CA SER A 200 -8.20 13.57 3.81
C SER A 200 -6.91 13.87 4.57
N GLU A 201 -6.85 15.06 5.15
CA GLU A 201 -5.81 15.48 6.09
C GLU A 201 -5.69 14.52 7.29
N ASP A 202 -6.83 14.14 7.88
CA ASP A 202 -6.90 13.18 8.99
C ASP A 202 -6.24 11.83 8.62
N ALA A 203 -6.45 11.35 7.39
CA ALA A 203 -5.82 10.11 6.93
C ALA A 203 -4.31 10.26 6.73
N LEU A 204 -3.86 11.40 6.19
CA LEU A 204 -2.44 11.70 5.99
C LEU A 204 -1.70 11.77 7.33
N PHE A 205 -2.24 12.48 8.32
CA PHE A 205 -1.65 12.54 9.65
C PHE A 205 -1.75 11.21 10.41
N SER A 206 -2.86 10.48 10.27
CA SER A 206 -3.02 9.14 10.85
C SER A 206 -1.94 8.18 10.34
N TRP A 207 -1.70 8.15 9.03
CA TRP A 207 -0.61 7.38 8.43
C TRP A 207 0.75 7.87 8.90
N ALA A 208 1.02 9.17 8.84
CA ALA A 208 2.31 9.74 9.23
C ALA A 208 2.68 9.44 10.69
N ASN A 209 1.70 9.53 11.59
CA ASN A 209 1.88 9.20 13.00
C ASN A 209 2.14 7.72 13.24
N ALA A 210 1.42 6.84 12.56
CA ALA A 210 1.67 5.40 12.60
C ALA A 210 3.09 5.08 12.08
N ARG A 211 3.49 5.70 10.97
CA ARG A 211 4.81 5.49 10.36
C ARG A 211 5.94 6.00 11.26
N ARG A 212 5.78 7.16 11.89
CA ARG A 212 6.75 7.68 12.87
C ARG A 212 6.94 6.71 14.05
N LYS A 213 5.85 6.16 14.59
CA LYS A 213 5.92 5.15 15.68
C LYS A 213 6.63 3.88 15.22
N GLU A 214 6.36 3.41 14.01
CA GLU A 214 6.99 2.22 13.46
C GLU A 214 8.50 2.43 13.25
N LEU A 215 8.91 3.55 12.67
CA LEU A 215 10.32 3.89 12.45
C LEU A 215 11.10 4.05 13.77
N LEU A 216 10.44 4.48 14.84
CA LEU A 216 11.04 4.52 16.19
C LEU A 216 11.15 3.13 16.82
N ALA A 217 10.17 2.25 16.58
CA ALA A 217 10.11 0.92 17.18
C ALA A 217 10.92 -0.14 16.41
N ASN A 218 11.23 0.10 15.14
CA ASN A 218 11.91 -0.84 14.25
C ASN A 218 12.98 -0.12 13.42
N SER A 219 14.25 -0.30 13.79
CA SER A 219 15.40 0.31 13.11
C SER A 219 15.53 -0.11 11.64
N ASP A 220 14.95 -1.26 11.27
CA ASP A 220 15.06 -1.82 9.92
C ASP A 220 13.89 -1.40 9.01
N ALA A 221 12.95 -0.58 9.52
CA ALA A 221 11.84 -0.09 8.73
C ALA A 221 12.28 0.94 7.68
N ASP A 222 11.78 0.79 6.44
CA ASP A 222 12.21 1.63 5.31
C ASP A 222 11.64 3.05 5.37
N ALA A 223 12.47 4.01 5.78
CA ALA A 223 12.06 5.41 5.94
C ALA A 223 11.97 6.21 4.62
N ARG A 224 12.28 5.63 3.45
CA ARG A 224 12.48 6.41 2.21
C ARG A 224 11.21 7.14 1.77
N PHE A 225 10.07 6.45 1.74
CA PHE A 225 8.80 7.06 1.29
C PHE A 225 8.34 8.13 2.28
N PHE A 226 8.33 7.82 3.58
CA PHE A 226 8.01 8.79 4.63
C PHE A 226 8.89 10.04 4.55
N THR A 227 10.20 9.87 4.36
CA THR A 227 11.15 10.99 4.23
C THR A 227 10.85 11.87 3.02
N LYS A 228 10.47 11.25 1.89
CA LYS A 228 10.07 11.98 0.69
C LYS A 228 8.74 12.71 0.85
N ALA A 229 7.82 12.21 1.67
CA ALA A 229 6.53 12.84 1.96
C ALA A 229 6.60 14.02 2.95
N LYS A 230 7.65 14.10 3.78
CA LYS A 230 7.79 15.13 4.84
C LYS A 230 7.53 16.58 4.39
N PRO A 231 8.04 17.06 3.23
CA PRO A 231 7.78 18.44 2.81
C PRO A 231 6.30 18.74 2.66
N PHE A 232 5.53 17.81 2.08
CA PHE A 232 4.07 17.97 1.95
C PHE A 232 3.36 17.91 3.31
N LEU A 233 3.74 16.95 4.18
CA LEU A 233 3.14 16.86 5.53
C LEU A 233 3.42 18.10 6.38
N THR A 234 4.56 18.76 6.18
CA THR A 234 4.91 20.00 6.89
C THR A 234 4.05 21.15 6.38
N TRP A 235 3.96 21.32 5.06
CA TRP A 235 3.06 22.30 4.45
C TRP A 235 1.61 22.11 4.87
N LEU A 236 1.14 20.86 4.94
CA LEU A 236 -0.22 20.55 5.34
C LEU A 236 -0.50 20.98 6.78
N GLN A 237 0.46 20.75 7.70
CA GLN A 237 0.33 21.20 9.09
C GLN A 237 0.29 22.74 9.19
N GLU A 238 1.18 23.42 8.46
CA GLU A 238 1.24 24.89 8.45
C GLU A 238 -0.08 25.49 7.92
N ALA A 239 -0.64 24.92 6.85
CA ALA A 239 -1.91 25.36 6.28
C ALA A 239 -3.08 25.19 7.28
N SER A 240 -3.12 24.09 8.02
CA SER A 240 -4.16 23.85 9.03
C SER A 240 -4.04 24.80 10.22
N ASP A 241 -2.82 25.06 10.70
CA ASP A 241 -2.57 25.96 11.83
C ASP A 241 -2.95 27.42 11.49
N ASP A 242 -2.72 27.85 10.24
CA ASP A 242 -3.09 29.19 9.76
C ASP A 242 -4.62 29.39 9.71
N GLU A 243 -5.39 28.38 9.26
CA GLU A 243 -6.86 28.42 9.21
C GLU A 243 -7.54 28.52 10.59
N GLU A 244 -6.93 27.93 11.63
CA GLU A 244 -7.40 28.06 13.00
C GLU A 244 -7.13 29.46 13.58
N SER A 245 -6.08 30.15 13.13
CA SER A 245 -5.67 31.46 13.64
C SER A 245 -6.44 32.66 13.06
N ASP A 246 -6.97 32.53 11.83
CA ASP A 246 -7.78 33.57 11.16
C ASP A 246 -9.26 33.55 11.60
N SER A 247 -9.61 32.66 12.54
CA SER A 247 -10.95 32.49 13.10
C SER A 247 -11.12 33.05 14.53
N GLU A 248 -10.10 33.71 15.09
CA GLU A 248 -10.12 34.49 16.35
C GLU A 248 -10.11 36.01 16.12
#